data_AF-A0A507WCW7-F1
#
_entry.id   AF-A0A507WCW7-F1
#
_cell.length_a   1.000
_cell.length_b   1.000
_cell.length_c   1.000
_cell.angle_alpha   90.00
_cell.angle_beta   90.00
_cell.angle_gamma   90.00
#
_symmetry.space_group_name_H-M   'P 1'
#
loop_
_entity.id
_entity.type
_entity.pdbx_description
1 polymer ?
#
loop_
_entity_poly.entity_id
_entity_poly.type
_entity_poly.pdbx_seq_one_letter_code
_entity_poly.pdbx_strand_id
1 'polypeptide(L)'
;MSLVKPHGSDVLLPLLLEGEALVAELARAQSLKKVVISSRESGDLIMLGIGGFTPLTGFMGHADWLSVCTTMQMTNGLFWPIPITLSTTPTTADTITIGEDVALVDSESGEIMGTMTVTEKYSIDKDLECREIFRTNDIAHPGVKMVMEQGDVNLAGSVKVLSQGEFPTKYADTYMTPAQTRELFEAKGWKTIAAFQTRNPMHRSHEYLAKIAIEICDGVMVHSLLGALKPGDIPAEVRQEAISVLIDKYFVKNTVVQSGYPLDMRYAGPREALLHALFRQNYGCSHLIVGRDHAGVGEYYGPFDAQTIFEQIPAGALQTQPLKIDWTFWCNACGGMASTKTCPHTPADRVLVSGTKLRKALSEGEAVADNFSRPEVLEVLRKYYASLEEHEKVKVELTGHSAK
;
A
#
# COMPACT_ATOMS: atom_id res chain seq x y z
N MET A 1 0.85 -10.83 -26.24
CA MET A 1 0.79 -11.11 -24.78
C MET A 1 -0.10 -10.05 -24.16
N SER A 2 -1.05 -10.48 -23.34
CA SER A 2 -1.97 -9.64 -22.56
C SER A 2 -1.34 -9.26 -21.22
N LEU A 3 -1.98 -8.36 -20.47
CA LEU A 3 -1.63 -8.09 -19.06
C LEU A 3 -1.65 -9.38 -18.22
N VAL A 4 -0.97 -9.36 -17.08
CA VAL A 4 -1.03 -10.47 -16.11
C VAL A 4 -2.47 -10.70 -15.64
N LYS A 5 -2.81 -11.96 -15.40
CA LYS A 5 -4.13 -12.31 -14.89
C LYS A 5 -4.28 -11.82 -13.45
N PRO A 6 -5.50 -11.48 -13.01
CA PRO A 6 -5.80 -11.29 -11.60
C PRO A 6 -5.32 -12.47 -10.75
N HIS A 7 -5.01 -12.20 -9.49
CA HIS A 7 -4.55 -13.22 -8.56
C HIS A 7 -5.65 -14.27 -8.36
N GLY A 8 -5.30 -15.55 -8.51
CA GLY A 8 -6.22 -16.68 -8.30
C GLY A 8 -7.48 -16.70 -9.19
N SER A 9 -7.56 -15.89 -10.26
CA SER A 9 -8.75 -15.75 -11.11
C SER A 9 -8.39 -15.38 -12.55
N ASP A 10 -9.27 -15.72 -13.50
CA ASP A 10 -9.14 -15.28 -14.90
C ASP A 10 -9.63 -13.84 -15.12
N VAL A 11 -10.51 -13.34 -14.24
CA VAL A 11 -11.13 -12.01 -14.32
C VAL A 11 -11.13 -11.31 -12.96
N LEU A 12 -11.22 -9.98 -12.96
CA LEU A 12 -11.40 -9.22 -11.73
C LEU A 12 -12.79 -9.52 -11.13
N LEU A 13 -12.85 -9.59 -9.81
CA LEU A 13 -14.07 -9.85 -9.05
C LEU A 13 -14.32 -8.69 -8.08
N PRO A 14 -14.71 -7.49 -8.58
CA PRO A 14 -15.10 -6.38 -7.72
C PRO A 14 -16.41 -6.72 -6.98
N LEU A 15 -16.48 -6.33 -5.70
CA LEU A 15 -17.67 -6.52 -4.86
C LEU A 15 -18.49 -5.23 -4.67
N LEU A 16 -18.07 -4.12 -5.32
CA LEU A 16 -18.80 -2.86 -5.33
C LEU A 16 -20.10 -3.01 -6.12
N LEU A 17 -21.22 -2.70 -5.48
CA LEU A 17 -22.49 -2.61 -6.17
C LEU A 17 -22.60 -1.31 -6.94
N GLU A 18 -23.31 -1.35 -8.06
CA GLU A 18 -23.59 -0.20 -8.90
C GLU A 18 -25.08 -0.15 -9.27
N GLY A 19 -25.54 1.00 -9.77
CA GLY A 19 -26.89 1.19 -10.30
C GLY A 19 -28.01 0.85 -9.30
N GLU A 20 -29.06 0.18 -9.77
CA GLU A 20 -30.25 -0.16 -8.96
C GLU A 20 -29.92 -1.09 -7.78
N ALA A 21 -28.96 -2.00 -7.95
CA ALA A 21 -28.54 -2.92 -6.89
C ALA A 21 -27.92 -2.16 -5.71
N LEU A 22 -27.08 -1.15 -5.99
CA LEU A 22 -26.52 -0.26 -4.98
C LEU A 22 -27.61 0.51 -4.23
N VAL A 23 -28.53 1.13 -4.96
CA VAL A 23 -29.63 1.93 -4.38
C VAL A 23 -30.51 1.07 -3.47
N ALA A 24 -30.89 -0.12 -3.92
CA ALA A 24 -31.70 -1.05 -3.15
C ALA A 24 -30.98 -1.53 -1.88
N GLU A 25 -29.70 -1.87 -2.00
CA GLU A 25 -28.92 -2.38 -0.87
C GLU A 25 -28.60 -1.29 0.15
N LEU A 26 -28.33 -0.05 -0.27
CA LEU A 26 -28.20 1.11 0.62
C LEU A 26 -29.48 1.35 1.44
N ALA A 27 -30.65 1.29 0.79
CA ALA A 27 -31.93 1.44 1.48
C ALA A 27 -32.16 0.33 2.51
N ARG A 28 -31.83 -0.92 2.15
CA ARG A 28 -31.90 -2.08 3.05
C ARG A 28 -30.95 -1.92 4.25
N ALA A 29 -29.71 -1.49 3.99
CA ALA A 29 -28.65 -1.38 4.99
C ALA A 29 -28.99 -0.42 6.14
N GLN A 30 -29.83 0.60 5.90
CA GLN A 30 -30.31 1.51 6.95
C GLN A 30 -31.05 0.81 8.10
N SER A 31 -31.69 -0.33 7.80
CA SER A 31 -32.47 -1.11 8.77
C SER A 31 -31.67 -2.20 9.48
N LEU A 32 -30.46 -2.50 9.02
CA LEU A 32 -29.64 -3.58 9.56
C LEU A 32 -28.96 -3.17 10.86
N LYS A 33 -28.55 -4.17 11.66
CA LYS A 33 -27.63 -3.95 12.77
C LYS A 33 -26.33 -3.36 12.22
N LYS A 34 -25.82 -2.34 12.90
CA LYS A 34 -24.61 -1.61 12.51
C LYS A 34 -23.41 -2.19 13.23
N VAL A 35 -22.39 -2.56 12.47
CA VAL A 35 -21.05 -2.89 12.97
C VAL A 35 -20.12 -1.77 12.55
N VAL A 36 -19.55 -1.10 13.53
CA VAL A 36 -18.55 -0.05 13.28
C VAL A 36 -17.24 -0.71 12.89
N ILE A 37 -16.64 -0.25 11.79
CA ILE A 37 -15.37 -0.74 11.26
C ILE A 37 -14.29 0.34 11.35
N SER A 38 -13.06 -0.08 11.64
CA SER A 38 -11.89 0.78 11.71
C SER A 38 -11.44 1.26 10.32
N SER A 39 -10.61 2.31 10.27
CA SER A 39 -10.03 2.84 9.02
C SER A 39 -9.33 1.75 8.18
N ARG A 40 -8.59 0.83 8.83
CA ARG A 40 -7.98 -0.35 8.19
C ARG A 40 -9.02 -1.23 7.50
N GLU A 41 -10.10 -1.54 8.21
CA GLU A 41 -11.18 -2.42 7.73
C GLU A 41 -12.00 -1.73 6.63
N SER A 42 -12.19 -0.41 6.71
CA SER A 42 -12.76 0.40 5.63
C SER A 42 -11.90 0.33 4.38
N GLY A 43 -10.58 0.50 4.49
CA GLY A 43 -9.64 0.35 3.38
C GLY A 43 -9.65 -1.06 2.78
N ASP A 44 -9.73 -2.10 3.61
CA ASP A 44 -9.86 -3.49 3.16
C ASP A 44 -11.17 -3.75 2.42
N LEU A 45 -12.28 -3.20 2.94
CA LEU A 45 -13.59 -3.30 2.30
C LEU A 45 -13.59 -2.59 0.94
N ILE A 46 -12.96 -1.41 0.83
CA ILE A 46 -12.80 -0.73 -0.47
C ILE A 46 -11.96 -1.59 -1.42
N MET A 47 -10.86 -2.18 -0.95
CA MET A 47 -10.02 -3.07 -1.77
C MET A 47 -10.77 -4.33 -2.25
N LEU A 48 -11.68 -4.89 -1.45
CA LEU A 48 -12.62 -5.92 -1.88
C LEU A 48 -13.59 -5.37 -2.94
N GLY A 49 -14.15 -4.18 -2.70
CA GLY A 49 -15.11 -3.52 -3.57
C GLY A 49 -14.58 -3.26 -4.97
N ILE A 50 -13.37 -2.71 -5.09
CA ILE A 50 -12.77 -2.35 -6.38
C ILE A 50 -12.08 -3.53 -7.08
N GLY A 51 -12.04 -4.72 -6.46
CA GLY A 51 -11.35 -5.90 -6.99
C GLY A 51 -9.83 -5.90 -6.73
N GLY A 52 -9.33 -5.00 -5.87
CA GLY A 52 -7.94 -4.99 -5.45
C GLY A 52 -7.55 -6.26 -4.69
N PHE A 53 -8.51 -6.87 -3.97
CA PHE A 53 -8.37 -8.14 -3.27
C PHE A 53 -9.03 -9.33 -3.97
N THR A 54 -9.25 -9.26 -5.29
CA THR A 54 -9.62 -10.45 -6.07
C THR A 54 -8.66 -11.62 -5.75
N PRO A 55 -9.17 -12.83 -5.46
CA PRO A 55 -10.56 -13.30 -5.61
C PRO A 55 -11.36 -13.36 -4.29
N LEU A 56 -10.93 -12.68 -3.23
CA LEU A 56 -11.64 -12.70 -1.96
C LEU A 56 -13.07 -12.16 -2.12
N THR A 57 -14.02 -12.81 -1.46
CA THR A 57 -15.44 -12.43 -1.46
C THR A 57 -15.89 -11.74 -0.17
N GLY A 58 -14.96 -11.52 0.77
CA GLY A 58 -15.25 -10.94 2.07
C GLY A 58 -14.14 -11.17 3.10
N PHE A 59 -14.47 -11.04 4.37
CA PHE A 59 -13.53 -11.20 5.48
C PHE A 59 -13.34 -12.66 5.86
N MET A 60 -12.10 -13.03 6.16
CA MET A 60 -11.66 -14.42 6.37
C MET A 60 -12.26 -15.05 7.63
N GLY A 61 -12.57 -16.35 7.55
CA GLY A 61 -12.90 -17.19 8.70
C GLY A 61 -11.67 -17.62 9.49
N HIS A 62 -11.88 -18.30 10.63
CA HIS A 62 -10.77 -18.68 11.53
C HIS A 62 -9.75 -19.59 10.83
N ALA A 63 -10.22 -20.57 10.06
CA ALA A 63 -9.34 -21.53 9.40
C ALA A 63 -8.44 -20.86 8.36
N ASP A 64 -8.99 -19.95 7.54
CA ASP A 64 -8.21 -19.17 6.58
C ASP A 64 -7.26 -18.19 7.28
N TRP A 65 -7.72 -17.51 8.33
CA TRP A 65 -6.87 -16.64 9.16
C TRP A 65 -5.64 -17.40 9.68
N LEU A 66 -5.84 -18.55 10.34
CA LEU A 66 -4.76 -19.34 10.92
C LEU A 66 -3.80 -19.86 9.85
N SER A 67 -4.35 -20.34 8.73
CA SER A 67 -3.57 -20.84 7.60
C SER A 67 -2.75 -19.72 6.95
N VAL A 68 -3.31 -18.53 6.76
CA VAL A 68 -2.61 -17.36 6.21
C VAL A 68 -1.50 -16.89 7.14
N CYS A 69 -1.76 -16.82 8.44
CA CYS A 69 -0.75 -16.50 9.45
C CYS A 69 0.42 -17.48 9.36
N THR A 70 0.18 -18.78 9.36
CA THR A 70 1.24 -19.79 9.52
C THR A 70 1.89 -20.25 8.22
N THR A 71 1.19 -20.16 7.08
CA THR A 71 1.65 -20.74 5.80
C THR A 71 1.60 -19.79 4.61
N MET A 72 1.05 -18.57 4.77
CA MET A 72 0.76 -17.63 3.67
C MET A 72 -0.16 -18.23 2.59
N GLN A 73 -1.04 -19.16 2.98
CA GLN A 73 -2.05 -19.73 2.10
C GLN A 73 -3.39 -19.78 2.82
N MET A 74 -4.48 -19.57 2.07
CA MET A 74 -5.81 -19.93 2.51
C MET A 74 -5.98 -21.45 2.53
N THR A 75 -7.02 -21.94 3.20
CA THR A 75 -7.30 -23.38 3.33
C THR A 75 -7.56 -24.09 2.00
N ASN A 76 -7.97 -23.35 0.97
CA ASN A 76 -8.13 -23.84 -0.40
C ASN A 76 -6.81 -23.85 -1.20
N GLY A 77 -5.68 -23.48 -0.59
CA GLY A 77 -4.37 -23.41 -1.22
C GLY A 77 -4.06 -22.10 -1.94
N LEU A 78 -5.00 -21.13 -2.00
CA LEU A 78 -4.73 -19.82 -2.57
C LEU A 78 -3.67 -19.09 -1.75
N PHE A 79 -2.59 -18.67 -2.40
CA PHE A 79 -1.55 -17.87 -1.74
C PHE A 79 -2.12 -16.53 -1.25
N TRP A 80 -1.90 -16.21 0.02
CA TRP A 80 -2.28 -14.94 0.61
C TRP A 80 -1.38 -14.61 1.81
N PRO A 81 -0.64 -13.48 1.81
CA PRO A 81 0.46 -13.27 2.77
C PRO A 81 0.04 -12.65 4.11
N ILE A 82 -1.10 -11.93 4.17
CA ILE A 82 -1.57 -11.20 5.37
C ILE A 82 -3.08 -11.37 5.50
N PRO A 83 -3.61 -11.76 6.68
CA PRO A 83 -5.03 -12.03 6.84
C PRO A 83 -5.87 -10.74 6.68
N ILE A 84 -7.04 -10.88 6.04
CA ILE A 84 -8.02 -9.80 5.88
C ILE A 84 -9.23 -10.11 6.76
N THR A 85 -9.30 -9.44 7.91
CA THR A 85 -10.24 -9.74 9.00
C THR A 85 -10.98 -8.50 9.44
N LEU A 86 -12.20 -8.68 9.94
CA LEU A 86 -13.00 -7.64 10.57
C LEU A 86 -13.26 -8.02 12.03
N SER A 87 -12.92 -7.12 12.94
CA SER A 87 -13.05 -7.33 14.39
C SER A 87 -14.17 -6.48 15.01
N THR A 88 -14.73 -6.94 16.11
CA THR A 88 -15.72 -6.21 16.91
C THR A 88 -15.65 -6.61 18.38
N THR A 89 -16.37 -5.89 19.24
CA THR A 89 -16.44 -6.20 20.67
C THR A 89 -17.32 -7.42 20.93
N PRO A 90 -17.07 -8.20 22.01
CA PRO A 90 -17.96 -9.30 22.40
C PRO A 90 -19.43 -8.88 22.52
N THR A 91 -19.67 -7.72 23.14
CA THR A 91 -21.02 -7.15 23.27
C THR A 91 -21.72 -6.97 21.93
N THR A 92 -21.00 -6.49 20.90
CA THR A 92 -21.57 -6.33 19.56
C THR A 92 -21.80 -7.69 18.90
N ALA A 93 -20.81 -8.58 18.97
CA ALA A 93 -20.87 -9.92 18.39
C ALA A 93 -22.02 -10.78 18.96
N ASP A 94 -22.31 -10.65 20.25
CA ASP A 94 -23.40 -11.37 20.93
C ASP A 94 -24.78 -10.95 20.42
N THR A 95 -24.94 -9.73 19.90
CA THR A 95 -26.19 -9.30 19.29
C THR A 95 -26.45 -9.88 17.91
N ILE A 96 -25.42 -10.41 17.23
CA ILE A 96 -25.48 -10.84 15.83
C ILE A 96 -25.68 -12.36 15.75
N THR A 97 -26.63 -12.83 14.96
CA THR A 97 -26.80 -14.27 14.72
C THR A 97 -25.98 -14.72 13.51
N ILE A 98 -25.42 -15.94 13.53
CA ILE A 98 -24.79 -16.49 12.32
C ILE A 98 -25.85 -16.66 11.22
N GLY A 99 -25.52 -16.22 10.01
CA GLY A 99 -26.42 -16.11 8.85
C GLY A 99 -27.15 -14.77 8.76
N GLU A 100 -27.00 -13.88 9.74
CA GLU A 100 -27.59 -12.54 9.74
C GLU A 100 -26.76 -11.57 8.89
N ASP A 101 -27.46 -10.62 8.24
CA ASP A 101 -26.83 -9.50 7.55
C ASP A 101 -26.63 -8.30 8.48
N VAL A 102 -25.45 -7.70 8.41
CA VAL A 102 -25.11 -6.47 9.13
C VAL A 102 -24.70 -5.36 8.15
N ALA A 103 -24.92 -4.11 8.54
CA ALA A 103 -24.36 -2.94 7.86
C ALA A 103 -22.99 -2.61 8.46
N LEU A 104 -21.99 -2.43 7.61
CA LEU A 104 -20.64 -2.02 7.98
C LEU A 104 -20.54 -0.49 7.90
N VAL A 105 -20.19 0.14 9.01
CA VAL A 105 -20.20 1.59 9.17
C VAL A 105 -18.82 2.10 9.49
N ASP A 106 -18.28 3.01 8.68
CA ASP A 106 -16.97 3.59 8.90
C ASP A 106 -16.94 4.38 10.22
N SER A 107 -15.91 4.16 11.05
CA SER A 107 -15.80 4.77 12.37
C SER A 107 -15.59 6.28 12.36
N GLU A 108 -15.02 6.83 11.28
CA GLU A 108 -14.63 8.24 11.20
C GLU A 108 -15.74 9.09 10.58
N SER A 109 -16.28 8.66 9.45
CA SER A 109 -17.32 9.36 8.68
C SER A 109 -18.75 9.01 9.09
N GLY A 110 -18.96 7.83 9.71
CA GLY A 110 -20.29 7.29 9.96
C GLY A 110 -21.02 6.80 8.70
N GLU A 111 -20.33 6.73 7.56
CA GLU A 111 -20.88 6.25 6.29
C GLU A 111 -21.13 4.74 6.32
N ILE A 112 -22.24 4.28 5.71
CA ILE A 112 -22.46 2.86 5.47
C ILE A 112 -21.63 2.44 4.25
N MET A 113 -20.55 1.70 4.51
CA MET A 113 -19.57 1.30 3.49
C MET A 113 -19.93 -0.01 2.80
N GLY A 114 -20.68 -0.89 3.47
CA GLY A 114 -21.01 -2.21 2.95
C GLY A 114 -22.07 -2.93 3.77
N THR A 115 -22.48 -4.10 3.28
CA THR A 115 -23.21 -5.10 4.07
C THR A 115 -22.44 -6.41 4.08
N MET A 116 -22.61 -7.20 5.15
CA MET A 116 -21.94 -8.48 5.32
C MET A 116 -22.92 -9.51 5.85
N THR A 117 -22.94 -10.70 5.23
CA THR A 117 -23.63 -11.87 5.79
C THR A 117 -22.65 -12.59 6.72
N VAL A 118 -22.90 -12.58 8.01
CA VAL A 118 -21.97 -13.12 9.02
C VAL A 118 -22.05 -14.64 9.05
N THR A 119 -21.00 -15.34 8.64
CA THR A 119 -20.97 -16.82 8.59
C THR A 119 -20.22 -17.45 9.75
N GLU A 120 -19.34 -16.70 10.42
CA GLU A 120 -18.54 -17.19 11.54
C GLU A 120 -18.26 -16.05 12.52
N LYS A 121 -18.18 -16.39 13.81
CA LYS A 121 -17.71 -15.52 14.89
C LYS A 121 -16.61 -16.26 15.65
N TYR A 122 -15.43 -15.67 15.76
CA TYR A 122 -14.28 -16.35 16.33
C TYR A 122 -13.31 -15.38 16.99
N SER A 123 -12.48 -15.86 17.91
CA SER A 123 -11.37 -15.07 18.48
C SER A 123 -10.06 -15.49 17.85
N ILE A 124 -9.11 -14.55 17.76
CA ILE A 124 -7.77 -14.79 17.23
C ILE A 124 -6.73 -14.86 18.34
N ASP A 125 -5.68 -15.64 18.11
CA ASP A 125 -4.44 -15.51 18.87
C ASP A 125 -3.65 -14.31 18.30
N LYS A 126 -3.84 -13.14 18.95
CA LYS A 126 -3.18 -11.88 18.56
C LYS A 126 -1.65 -11.98 18.64
N ASP A 127 -1.10 -12.75 19.59
CA ASP A 127 0.35 -12.93 19.72
C ASP A 127 0.90 -13.78 18.57
N LEU A 128 0.19 -14.85 18.19
CA LEU A 128 0.53 -15.64 17.00
C LEU A 128 0.52 -14.77 15.74
N GLU A 129 -0.56 -14.02 15.47
CA GLU A 129 -0.62 -13.14 14.30
C GLU A 129 0.53 -12.13 14.31
N CYS A 130 0.82 -11.51 15.45
CA CYS A 130 1.90 -10.53 15.54
C CYS A 130 3.27 -11.15 15.22
N ARG A 131 3.61 -12.28 15.85
CA ARG A 131 4.88 -12.97 15.62
C ARG A 131 5.02 -13.46 14.19
N GLU A 132 3.97 -14.02 13.60
CA GLU A 132 4.03 -14.59 12.25
C GLU A 132 4.05 -13.52 11.16
N ILE A 133 3.27 -12.45 11.30
CA ILE A 133 3.13 -11.40 10.29
C ILE A 133 4.24 -10.35 10.40
N PHE A 134 4.55 -9.89 11.61
CA PHE A 134 5.48 -8.78 11.86
C PHE A 134 6.85 -9.21 12.38
N ARG A 135 7.06 -10.51 12.65
CA ARG A 135 8.29 -11.06 13.26
C ARG A 135 8.60 -10.50 14.65
N THR A 136 7.61 -9.88 15.29
CA THR A 136 7.73 -9.26 16.61
C THR A 136 6.34 -9.14 17.24
N ASN A 137 6.30 -9.11 18.57
CA ASN A 137 5.11 -8.74 19.35
C ASN A 137 5.31 -7.41 20.11
N ASP A 138 6.33 -6.65 19.73
CA ASP A 138 6.57 -5.32 20.28
C ASP A 138 5.47 -4.34 19.85
N ILE A 139 4.73 -3.83 20.84
CA ILE A 139 3.62 -2.87 20.65
C ILE A 139 4.06 -1.55 20.02
N ALA A 140 5.36 -1.23 20.01
CA ALA A 140 5.87 -0.08 19.28
C ALA A 140 5.85 -0.28 17.74
N HIS A 141 5.78 -1.52 17.25
CA HIS A 141 5.57 -1.80 15.83
C HIS A 141 4.13 -1.42 15.44
N PRO A 142 3.91 -0.54 14.44
CA PRO A 142 2.57 -0.06 14.07
C PRO A 142 1.57 -1.17 13.77
N GLY A 143 1.98 -2.19 13.01
CA GLY A 143 1.13 -3.35 12.71
C GLY A 143 0.78 -4.21 13.93
N VAL A 144 1.69 -4.34 14.90
CA VAL A 144 1.42 -5.07 16.16
C VAL A 144 0.40 -4.28 16.97
N LYS A 145 0.60 -2.97 17.10
CA LYS A 145 -0.35 -2.07 17.76
C LYS A 145 -1.75 -2.21 17.15
N MET A 146 -1.86 -2.17 15.82
CA MET A 146 -3.14 -2.35 15.11
C MET A 146 -3.82 -3.67 15.48
N VAL A 147 -3.10 -4.80 15.48
CA VAL A 147 -3.68 -6.11 15.84
C VAL A 147 -4.08 -6.17 17.32
N MET A 148 -3.27 -5.60 18.21
CA MET A 148 -3.55 -5.60 19.64
C MET A 148 -4.79 -4.76 19.98
N GLU A 149 -5.02 -3.66 19.24
CA GLU A 149 -6.17 -2.75 19.38
C GLU A 149 -7.47 -3.28 18.74
N GLN A 150 -7.43 -4.36 17.96
CA GLN A 150 -8.64 -4.98 17.38
C GLN A 150 -9.62 -5.43 18.47
N GLY A 151 -10.90 -5.53 18.11
CA GLY A 151 -11.90 -6.19 18.95
C GLY A 151 -11.55 -7.66 19.21
N ASP A 152 -12.11 -8.24 20.28
CA ASP A 152 -11.78 -9.62 20.70
C ASP A 152 -12.49 -10.70 19.87
N VAL A 153 -13.46 -10.32 19.04
CA VAL A 153 -14.22 -11.23 18.18
C VAL A 153 -14.14 -10.77 16.74
N ASN A 154 -13.63 -11.62 15.86
CA ASN A 154 -13.71 -11.45 14.41
C ASN A 154 -15.06 -11.95 13.88
N LEU A 155 -15.58 -11.23 12.90
CA LEU A 155 -16.74 -11.62 12.11
C LEU A 155 -16.26 -11.97 10.70
N ALA A 156 -16.52 -13.20 10.27
CA ALA A 156 -16.26 -13.63 8.89
C ALA A 156 -17.54 -13.62 8.07
N GLY A 157 -17.42 -13.41 6.76
CA GLY A 157 -18.59 -13.40 5.91
C GLY A 157 -18.33 -12.82 4.53
N SER A 158 -19.25 -13.10 3.60
CA SER A 158 -19.25 -12.45 2.29
C SER A 158 -19.78 -11.03 2.39
N VAL A 159 -19.22 -10.12 1.61
CA VAL A 159 -19.57 -8.70 1.65
C VAL A 159 -20.18 -8.23 0.32
N LYS A 160 -21.03 -7.21 0.41
CA LYS A 160 -21.38 -6.32 -0.70
C LYS A 160 -20.85 -4.94 -0.35
N VAL A 161 -20.09 -4.33 -1.24
CA VAL A 161 -19.51 -3.01 -0.99
C VAL A 161 -20.42 -1.95 -1.59
N LEU A 162 -20.68 -0.90 -0.83
CA LEU A 162 -21.64 0.15 -1.18
C LEU A 162 -20.98 1.51 -1.38
N SER A 163 -19.76 1.70 -0.86
CA SER A 163 -19.04 2.95 -1.00
C SER A 163 -17.55 2.72 -1.18
N GLN A 164 -16.94 3.66 -1.90
CA GLN A 164 -15.49 3.83 -1.99
C GLN A 164 -15.00 4.98 -1.08
N GLY A 165 -15.86 5.48 -0.18
CA GLY A 165 -15.59 6.65 0.67
C GLY A 165 -15.33 7.91 -0.15
N GLU A 166 -14.51 8.81 0.39
CA GLU A 166 -14.16 10.08 -0.26
C GLU A 166 -13.14 9.96 -1.40
N PHE A 167 -12.53 8.78 -1.62
CA PHE A 167 -11.41 8.65 -2.56
C PHE A 167 -11.73 9.07 -4.00
N PRO A 168 -12.88 8.67 -4.60
CA PRO A 168 -13.22 9.07 -5.97
C PRO A 168 -13.41 10.58 -6.16
N THR A 169 -13.82 11.30 -5.11
CA THR A 169 -14.08 12.74 -5.20
C THR A 169 -12.88 13.57 -4.79
N LYS A 170 -12.23 13.22 -3.67
CA LYS A 170 -11.06 13.93 -3.12
C LYS A 170 -9.80 13.75 -3.96
N TYR A 171 -9.66 12.59 -4.60
CA TYR A 171 -8.48 12.25 -5.41
C TYR A 171 -8.84 11.87 -6.84
N ALA A 172 -9.88 12.50 -7.42
CA ALA A 172 -10.41 12.18 -8.74
C ALA A 172 -9.35 12.09 -9.86
N ASP A 173 -8.29 12.92 -9.78
CA ASP A 173 -7.24 12.97 -10.80
C ASP A 173 -6.20 11.83 -10.69
N THR A 174 -6.16 11.11 -9.56
CA THR A 174 -5.11 10.10 -9.29
C THR A 174 -5.64 8.75 -8.82
N TYR A 175 -6.79 8.71 -8.15
CA TYR A 175 -7.41 7.47 -7.71
C TYR A 175 -7.89 6.67 -8.92
N MET A 176 -7.43 5.42 -9.05
CA MET A 176 -7.90 4.50 -10.09
C MET A 176 -8.15 3.13 -9.51
N THR A 177 -9.22 2.48 -9.95
CA THR A 177 -9.50 1.09 -9.63
C THR A 177 -8.60 0.13 -10.44
N PRO A 178 -8.48 -1.15 -10.03
CA PRO A 178 -7.88 -2.20 -10.85
C PRO A 178 -8.42 -2.28 -12.28
N ALA A 179 -9.73 -2.07 -12.48
CA ALA A 179 -10.33 -2.08 -13.81
C ALA A 179 -9.83 -0.90 -14.66
N GLN A 180 -9.84 0.31 -14.09
CA GLN A 180 -9.39 1.52 -14.77
C GLN A 180 -7.90 1.50 -15.13
N THR A 181 -7.05 1.00 -14.22
CA THR A 181 -5.61 0.88 -14.49
C THR A 181 -5.32 -0.13 -15.60
N ARG A 182 -6.02 -1.27 -15.63
CA ARG A 182 -5.91 -2.24 -16.72
C ARG A 182 -6.34 -1.66 -18.06
N GLU A 183 -7.49 -1.00 -18.12
CA GLU A 183 -7.99 -0.34 -19.33
C GLU A 183 -6.98 0.71 -19.83
N LEU A 184 -6.41 1.51 -18.92
CA LEU A 184 -5.38 2.48 -19.24
C LEU A 184 -4.12 1.82 -19.81
N PHE A 185 -3.64 0.72 -19.23
CA PHE A 185 -2.46 0.02 -19.72
C PHE A 185 -2.70 -0.59 -21.11
N GLU A 186 -3.88 -1.16 -21.35
CA GLU A 186 -4.27 -1.69 -22.67
C GLU A 186 -4.35 -0.57 -23.72
N ALA A 187 -4.97 0.57 -23.39
CA ALA A 187 -5.03 1.74 -24.27
C ALA A 187 -3.65 2.31 -24.61
N LYS A 188 -2.68 2.16 -23.69
CA LYS A 188 -1.27 2.52 -23.90
C LYS A 188 -0.48 1.47 -24.68
N GLY A 189 -1.05 0.30 -24.93
CA GLY A 189 -0.36 -0.85 -25.53
C GLY A 189 0.69 -1.49 -24.63
N TRP A 190 0.66 -1.21 -23.32
CA TRP A 190 1.60 -1.76 -22.34
C TRP A 190 1.25 -3.22 -22.01
N LYS A 191 2.27 -4.07 -21.91
CA LYS A 191 2.16 -5.49 -21.59
C LYS A 191 2.95 -5.84 -20.33
N THR A 192 4.11 -5.23 -20.15
CA THR A 192 4.89 -5.31 -18.91
C THR A 192 4.88 -3.98 -18.19
N ILE A 193 4.40 -4.01 -16.96
CA ILE A 193 4.25 -2.83 -16.10
C ILE A 193 4.92 -3.13 -14.77
N ALA A 194 5.77 -2.20 -14.32
CA ALA A 194 6.33 -2.22 -12.98
C ALA A 194 5.58 -1.24 -12.08
N ALA A 195 5.11 -1.71 -10.92
CA ALA A 195 4.56 -0.86 -9.90
C ALA A 195 5.67 -0.30 -9.00
N PHE A 196 5.63 1.01 -8.76
CA PHE A 196 6.45 1.68 -7.77
C PHE A 196 5.56 2.12 -6.59
N GLN A 197 5.69 1.43 -5.47
CA GLN A 197 5.03 1.80 -4.22
C GLN A 197 5.66 3.08 -3.65
N THR A 198 4.84 4.08 -3.31
CA THR A 198 5.34 5.21 -2.53
C THR A 198 4.29 5.83 -1.62
N ARG A 199 4.76 6.40 -0.51
CA ARG A 199 4.02 7.33 0.35
C ARG A 199 4.72 8.69 0.48
N ASN A 200 5.83 8.88 -0.24
CA ASN A 200 6.70 10.05 -0.19
C ASN A 200 6.79 10.70 -1.58
N PRO A 201 7.22 11.98 -1.66
CA PRO A 201 7.68 12.56 -2.91
C PRO A 201 8.81 11.74 -3.56
N MET A 202 8.96 11.87 -4.87
CA MET A 202 10.04 11.21 -5.62
C MET A 202 11.28 12.10 -5.74
N HIS A 203 12.46 11.54 -5.45
CA HIS A 203 13.76 12.21 -5.55
C HIS A 203 14.67 11.46 -6.52
N ARG A 204 15.96 11.82 -6.61
CA ARG A 204 16.91 11.21 -7.56
C ARG A 204 16.99 9.69 -7.46
N SER A 205 16.97 9.14 -6.24
CA SER A 205 16.90 7.69 -6.05
C SER A 205 15.62 7.10 -6.64
N HIS A 206 14.46 7.65 -6.33
CA HIS A 206 13.18 7.16 -6.86
C HIS A 206 13.09 7.31 -8.39
N GLU A 207 13.59 8.42 -8.94
CA GLU A 207 13.73 8.64 -10.39
C GLU A 207 14.56 7.53 -11.03
N TYR A 208 15.71 7.20 -10.44
CA TYR A 208 16.60 6.15 -10.92
C TYR A 208 15.95 4.76 -10.88
N LEU A 209 15.21 4.42 -9.81
CA LEU A 209 14.47 3.16 -9.73
C LEU A 209 13.43 3.03 -10.85
N ALA A 210 12.64 4.10 -11.07
CA ALA A 210 11.63 4.11 -12.12
C ALA A 210 12.27 4.01 -13.51
N LYS A 211 13.41 4.68 -13.74
CA LYS A 211 14.14 4.58 -15.02
C LYS A 211 14.68 3.17 -15.29
N ILE A 212 15.25 2.51 -14.28
CA ILE A 212 15.65 1.09 -14.41
C ILE A 212 14.45 0.23 -14.83
N ALA A 213 13.29 0.45 -14.21
CA ALA A 213 12.11 -0.33 -14.52
C ALA A 213 11.60 -0.08 -15.96
N ILE A 214 11.67 1.15 -16.46
CA ILE A 214 11.29 1.50 -17.85
C ILE A 214 12.21 0.81 -18.89
N GLU A 215 13.48 0.58 -18.58
CA GLU A 215 14.39 -0.12 -19.51
C GLU A 215 13.98 -1.59 -19.75
N ILE A 216 13.19 -2.18 -18.84
CA ILE A 216 12.81 -3.60 -18.90
C ILE A 216 11.29 -3.82 -19.00
N CYS A 217 10.48 -2.77 -18.82
CA CYS A 217 9.03 -2.80 -18.87
C CYS A 217 8.51 -1.74 -19.84
N ASP A 218 7.35 -1.99 -20.45
CA ASP A 218 6.69 -0.99 -21.31
C ASP A 218 6.32 0.29 -20.56
N GLY A 219 6.11 0.20 -19.24
CA GLY A 219 5.93 1.37 -18.40
C GLY A 219 5.97 1.12 -16.90
N VAL A 220 5.87 2.21 -16.15
CA VAL A 220 5.84 2.22 -14.68
C VAL A 220 4.54 2.84 -14.19
N MET A 221 3.87 2.19 -13.26
CA MET A 221 2.83 2.81 -12.45
C MET A 221 3.43 3.28 -11.11
N VAL A 222 3.60 4.58 -10.95
CA VAL A 222 3.87 5.21 -9.65
C VAL A 222 2.57 5.16 -8.86
N HIS A 223 2.50 4.25 -7.89
CA HIS A 223 1.27 3.91 -7.20
C HIS A 223 1.34 4.38 -5.74
N SER A 224 0.68 5.51 -5.45
CA SER A 224 0.80 6.23 -4.19
C SER A 224 -0.25 5.83 -3.17
N LEU A 225 0.15 5.73 -1.90
CA LEU A 225 -0.79 5.59 -0.79
C LEU A 225 -1.65 6.87 -0.66
N LEU A 226 -2.97 6.70 -0.71
CA LEU A 226 -3.96 7.79 -0.48
C LEU A 226 -4.64 7.70 0.90
N GLY A 227 -4.52 6.55 1.59
CA GLY A 227 -5.11 6.31 2.92
C GLY A 227 -4.48 7.13 4.04
N ALA A 228 -4.75 6.75 5.29
CA ALA A 228 -4.33 7.52 6.46
C ALA A 228 -2.79 7.70 6.49
N LEU A 229 -2.36 8.95 6.63
CA LEU A 229 -0.94 9.32 6.68
C LEU A 229 -0.43 9.38 8.11
N LYS A 230 0.89 9.21 8.30
CA LYS A 230 1.49 9.41 9.62
C LYS A 230 1.57 10.91 9.94
N PRO A 231 1.47 11.32 11.22
CA PRO A 231 1.78 12.69 11.62
C PRO A 231 3.14 13.14 11.09
N GLY A 232 3.18 14.26 10.37
CA GLY A 232 4.39 14.80 9.73
C GLY A 232 4.67 14.32 8.30
N ASP A 233 3.85 13.41 7.74
CA ASP A 233 3.90 13.11 6.30
C ASP A 233 3.39 14.31 5.48
N ILE A 234 3.94 14.44 4.27
CA ILE A 234 3.53 15.50 3.33
C ILE A 234 2.13 15.17 2.78
N PRO A 235 1.19 16.15 2.74
CA PRO A 235 -0.14 15.95 2.21
C PRO A 235 -0.15 15.36 0.80
N ALA A 236 -1.21 14.62 0.48
CA ALA A 236 -1.30 13.89 -0.78
C ALA A 236 -1.19 14.82 -1.99
N GLU A 237 -1.85 15.99 -1.97
CA GLU A 237 -1.81 16.98 -3.04
C GLU A 237 -0.38 17.48 -3.32
N VAL A 238 0.40 17.77 -2.29
CA VAL A 238 1.79 18.23 -2.43
C VAL A 238 2.69 17.10 -2.95
N ARG A 239 2.49 15.86 -2.46
CA ARG A 239 3.21 14.69 -3.00
C ARG A 239 2.90 14.47 -4.47
N GLN A 240 1.63 14.59 -4.85
CA GLN A 240 1.17 14.38 -6.21
C GLN A 240 1.71 15.45 -7.16
N GLU A 241 1.74 16.72 -6.73
CA GLU A 241 2.35 17.82 -7.50
C GLU A 241 3.85 17.56 -7.70
N ALA A 242 4.58 17.21 -6.63
CA ALA A 242 6.01 16.92 -6.69
C ALA A 242 6.34 15.75 -7.63
N ILE A 243 5.53 14.69 -7.62
CA ILE A 243 5.68 13.54 -8.53
C ILE A 243 5.35 13.95 -9.97
N SER A 244 4.28 14.71 -10.18
CA SER A 244 3.86 15.18 -11.52
C SER A 244 4.95 16.03 -12.17
N VAL A 245 5.53 16.98 -11.44
CA VAL A 245 6.66 17.82 -11.90
C VAL A 245 7.85 16.96 -12.32
N LEU A 246 8.17 15.92 -11.54
CA LEU A 246 9.25 15.01 -11.89
C LEU A 246 8.95 14.23 -13.17
N ILE A 247 7.73 13.68 -13.29
CA ILE A 247 7.28 12.92 -14.47
C ILE A 247 7.34 13.81 -15.72
N ASP A 248 6.73 14.98 -15.67
CA ASP A 248 6.57 15.84 -16.85
C ASP A 248 7.88 16.37 -17.42
N LYS A 249 8.86 16.63 -16.56
CA LYS A 249 10.14 17.21 -16.97
C LYS A 249 11.22 16.18 -17.28
N TYR A 250 11.19 15.01 -16.64
CA TYR A 250 12.34 14.09 -16.60
C TYR A 250 12.06 12.68 -17.13
N PHE A 251 10.83 12.39 -17.55
CA PHE A 251 10.44 11.12 -18.15
C PHE A 251 9.90 11.30 -19.57
N VAL A 252 10.12 10.29 -20.40
CA VAL A 252 9.54 10.24 -21.75
C VAL A 252 8.03 10.08 -21.63
N LYS A 253 7.27 10.83 -22.44
CA LYS A 253 5.80 10.69 -22.45
C LYS A 253 5.41 9.24 -22.73
N ASN A 254 4.33 8.78 -22.10
CA ASN A 254 3.87 7.39 -22.19
C ASN A 254 4.82 6.32 -21.62
N THR A 255 5.67 6.66 -20.64
CA THR A 255 6.48 5.66 -19.89
C THR A 255 6.12 5.55 -18.41
N VAL A 256 5.45 6.57 -17.86
CA VAL A 256 5.02 6.60 -16.46
C VAL A 256 3.56 7.01 -16.36
N VAL A 257 2.81 6.31 -15.51
CA VAL A 257 1.48 6.67 -15.04
C VAL A 257 1.56 6.90 -13.54
N GLN A 258 0.92 7.97 -13.07
CA GLN A 258 0.70 8.21 -11.65
C GLN A 258 -0.72 7.77 -11.28
N SER A 259 -0.84 7.02 -10.19
CA SER A 259 -2.13 6.60 -9.64
C SER A 259 -2.04 6.45 -8.11
N GLY A 260 -3.16 6.29 -7.42
CA GLY A 260 -3.22 6.05 -5.99
C GLY A 260 -4.28 5.03 -5.56
N TYR A 261 -4.07 4.45 -4.37
CA TYR A 261 -4.92 3.39 -3.81
C TYR A 261 -5.31 3.64 -2.34
N PRO A 262 -6.45 3.08 -1.88
CA PRO A 262 -7.12 3.48 -0.64
C PRO A 262 -6.93 2.46 0.50
N LEU A 263 -5.68 2.05 0.77
CA LEU A 263 -5.37 1.03 1.77
C LEU A 263 -4.47 1.59 2.86
N ASP A 264 -4.65 1.15 4.10
CA ASP A 264 -3.71 1.43 5.18
C ASP A 264 -2.56 0.41 5.20
N MET A 265 -1.32 0.91 5.31
CA MET A 265 -0.15 0.05 5.45
C MET A 265 -0.07 -0.57 6.85
N ARG A 266 0.23 -1.87 6.93
CA ARG A 266 0.46 -2.57 8.21
C ARG A 266 1.92 -2.47 8.66
N TYR A 267 2.80 -2.01 7.78
CA TYR A 267 4.24 -1.98 8.00
C TYR A 267 4.84 -3.37 8.21
N ALA A 268 4.26 -4.41 7.61
CA ALA A 268 4.70 -5.80 7.76
C ALA A 268 5.92 -6.15 6.89
N GLY A 269 6.71 -5.15 6.47
CA GLY A 269 7.95 -5.28 5.71
C GLY A 269 7.89 -6.39 4.66
N PRO A 270 8.54 -7.54 4.89
CA PRO A 270 8.51 -8.67 3.97
C PRO A 270 7.12 -9.18 3.56
N ARG A 271 6.22 -9.45 4.52
CA ARG A 271 4.88 -9.95 4.17
C ARG A 271 4.05 -8.90 3.44
N GLU A 272 4.27 -7.63 3.74
CA GLU A 272 3.59 -6.53 3.05
C GLU A 272 4.12 -6.35 1.62
N ALA A 273 5.40 -6.62 1.35
CA ALA A 273 5.93 -6.63 -0.01
C ALA A 273 5.23 -7.68 -0.89
N LEU A 274 4.91 -8.85 -0.32
CA LEU A 274 4.11 -9.87 -0.98
C LEU A 274 2.67 -9.42 -1.18
N LEU A 275 2.03 -8.82 -0.17
CA LEU A 275 0.67 -8.28 -0.30
C LEU A 275 0.62 -7.20 -1.39
N HIS A 276 1.61 -6.32 -1.39
CA HIS A 276 1.80 -5.31 -2.42
C HIS A 276 1.91 -5.95 -3.81
N ALA A 277 2.74 -6.96 -4.01
CA ALA A 277 2.87 -7.63 -5.30
C ALA A 277 1.55 -8.29 -5.74
N LEU A 278 0.84 -8.92 -4.79
CA LEU A 278 -0.44 -9.59 -5.01
C LEU A 278 -1.49 -8.62 -5.53
N PHE A 279 -1.80 -7.55 -4.79
CA PHE A 279 -2.84 -6.65 -5.28
C PHE A 279 -2.37 -5.85 -6.50
N ARG A 280 -1.07 -5.56 -6.68
CA ARG A 280 -0.62 -4.94 -7.93
C ARG A 280 -0.76 -5.86 -9.14
N GLN A 281 -0.73 -7.19 -8.93
CA GLN A 281 -1.16 -8.13 -9.96
C GLN A 281 -2.61 -7.86 -10.38
N ASN A 282 -3.50 -7.63 -9.41
CA ASN A 282 -4.90 -7.29 -9.66
C ASN A 282 -5.03 -5.95 -10.40
N TYR A 283 -4.17 -4.96 -10.14
CA TYR A 283 -4.10 -3.72 -10.93
C TYR A 283 -3.43 -3.90 -12.31
N GLY A 284 -3.01 -5.11 -12.69
CA GLY A 284 -2.43 -5.41 -14.01
C GLY A 284 -0.92 -5.25 -14.11
N CYS A 285 -0.21 -5.05 -12.98
CA CYS A 285 1.24 -4.95 -12.99
C CYS A 285 1.92 -6.32 -13.00
N SER A 286 2.82 -6.50 -13.96
CA SER A 286 3.68 -7.70 -14.06
C SER A 286 4.88 -7.69 -13.10
N HIS A 287 5.29 -6.52 -12.62
CA HIS A 287 6.46 -6.37 -11.76
C HIS A 287 6.14 -5.45 -10.58
N LEU A 288 6.83 -5.66 -9.45
CA LEU A 288 6.86 -4.75 -8.31
C LEU A 288 8.30 -4.30 -8.09
N ILE A 289 8.56 -3.00 -8.07
CA ILE A 289 9.85 -2.48 -7.61
C ILE A 289 9.95 -2.73 -6.11
N VAL A 290 10.94 -3.55 -5.71
CA VAL A 290 11.23 -3.84 -4.30
C VAL A 290 12.59 -3.27 -3.99
N GLY A 291 12.59 -2.09 -3.38
CA GLY A 291 13.80 -1.43 -2.91
C GLY A 291 14.27 -1.97 -1.56
N ARG A 292 15.19 -1.23 -0.95
CA ARG A 292 15.61 -1.42 0.44
C ARG A 292 14.47 -1.09 1.40
N ASP A 293 14.32 -1.88 2.46
CA ASP A 293 13.40 -1.64 3.57
C ASP A 293 11.94 -1.43 3.11
N HIS A 294 11.55 -2.15 2.06
CA HIS A 294 10.24 -2.01 1.44
C HIS A 294 9.14 -2.34 2.45
N ALA A 295 8.24 -1.37 2.68
CA ALA A 295 7.18 -1.44 3.69
C ALA A 295 7.66 -1.74 5.12
N GLY A 296 8.95 -1.57 5.40
CA GLY A 296 9.50 -1.73 6.74
C GLY A 296 9.32 -0.49 7.61
N VAL A 297 9.65 -0.67 8.89
CA VAL A 297 9.59 0.37 9.91
C VAL A 297 10.71 0.13 10.92
N GLY A 298 11.38 1.21 11.34
CA GLY A 298 12.45 1.14 12.32
C GLY A 298 13.59 0.22 11.90
N GLU A 299 13.95 -0.72 12.78
CA GLU A 299 14.97 -1.74 12.53
C GLU A 299 14.40 -3.16 12.76
N TYR A 300 13.07 -3.34 12.64
CA TYR A 300 12.41 -4.64 12.83
C TYR A 300 12.72 -5.65 11.71
N TYR A 301 13.16 -5.18 10.55
CA TYR A 301 13.48 -6.00 9.39
C TYR A 301 14.86 -5.68 8.85
N GLY A 302 15.53 -6.70 8.29
CA GLY A 302 16.75 -6.49 7.53
C GLY A 302 16.48 -5.65 6.27
N PRO A 303 17.48 -4.89 5.78
CA PRO A 303 17.31 -3.94 4.68
C PRO A 303 16.84 -4.58 3.36
N PHE A 304 17.00 -5.90 3.19
CA PHE A 304 16.62 -6.63 1.99
C PHE A 304 15.67 -7.81 2.28
N ASP A 305 15.15 -7.94 3.49
CA ASP A 305 14.27 -9.06 3.85
C ASP A 305 13.01 -9.10 2.96
N ALA A 306 12.51 -7.92 2.56
CA ALA A 306 11.40 -7.78 1.64
C ALA A 306 11.71 -8.23 0.20
N GLN A 307 12.99 -8.30 -0.19
CA GLN A 307 13.41 -8.90 -1.45
C GLN A 307 13.55 -10.42 -1.30
N THR A 308 14.21 -10.86 -0.22
CA THR A 308 14.48 -12.28 0.04
C THR A 308 13.21 -13.10 0.18
N ILE A 309 12.13 -12.55 0.76
CA ILE A 309 10.90 -13.31 1.00
C ILE A 309 10.23 -13.84 -0.29
N PHE A 310 10.46 -13.22 -1.45
CA PHE A 310 9.98 -13.74 -2.73
C PHE A 310 10.61 -15.08 -3.12
N GLU A 311 11.74 -15.47 -2.52
CA GLU A 311 12.40 -16.77 -2.72
C GLU A 311 11.81 -17.86 -1.80
N GLN A 312 10.96 -17.47 -0.83
CA GLN A 312 10.41 -18.36 0.19
C GLN A 312 8.95 -18.76 -0.09
N ILE A 313 8.32 -18.16 -1.10
CA ILE A 313 6.94 -18.48 -1.49
C ILE A 313 6.91 -19.65 -2.50
N PRO A 314 5.82 -20.41 -2.58
CA PRO A 314 5.67 -21.47 -3.58
C PRO A 314 5.87 -20.95 -5.01
N ALA A 315 6.49 -21.76 -5.87
CA ALA A 315 6.64 -21.43 -7.28
C ALA A 315 5.27 -21.19 -7.93
N GLY A 316 5.12 -20.10 -8.66
CA GLY A 316 3.85 -19.72 -9.30
C GLY A 316 2.80 -19.14 -8.35
N ALA A 317 3.11 -18.91 -7.06
CA ALA A 317 2.20 -18.27 -6.12
C ALA A 317 1.79 -16.85 -6.55
N LEU A 318 2.66 -16.14 -7.27
CA LEU A 318 2.40 -14.83 -7.86
C LEU A 318 2.90 -14.80 -9.31
N GLN A 319 2.15 -14.13 -10.19
CA GLN A 319 2.63 -13.76 -11.52
C GLN A 319 3.47 -12.48 -11.46
N THR A 320 3.13 -11.55 -10.56
CA THR A 320 3.93 -10.34 -10.34
C THR A 320 5.33 -10.69 -9.85
N GLN A 321 6.35 -10.27 -10.60
CA GLN A 321 7.74 -10.53 -10.28
C GLN A 321 8.39 -9.38 -9.49
N PRO A 322 9.24 -9.65 -8.50
CA PRO A 322 9.98 -8.60 -7.82
C PRO A 322 11.12 -8.06 -8.68
N LEU A 323 11.12 -6.76 -8.97
CA LEU A 323 12.29 -6.04 -9.45
C LEU A 323 13.13 -5.58 -8.25
N LYS A 324 14.07 -6.44 -7.85
CA LYS A 324 14.95 -6.25 -6.69
C LYS A 324 16.04 -5.23 -7.01
N ILE A 325 15.95 -4.04 -6.42
CA ILE A 325 16.97 -2.99 -6.60
C ILE A 325 17.79 -2.81 -5.32
N ASP A 326 19.10 -2.83 -5.48
CA ASP A 326 20.06 -2.69 -4.39
C ASP A 326 20.13 -1.26 -3.86
N TRP A 327 20.99 -0.99 -2.89
CA TRP A 327 21.15 0.33 -2.30
C TRP A 327 21.57 1.36 -3.36
N THR A 328 20.71 2.34 -3.60
CA THR A 328 20.96 3.40 -4.57
C THR A 328 21.46 4.67 -3.91
N PHE A 329 22.38 5.36 -4.57
CA PHE A 329 22.99 6.60 -4.09
C PHE A 329 23.49 7.43 -5.27
N TRP A 330 23.64 8.73 -5.06
CA TRP A 330 24.40 9.55 -6.00
C TRP A 330 25.88 9.34 -5.73
N CYS A 331 26.69 9.14 -6.75
CA CYS A 331 28.14 9.07 -6.63
C CYS A 331 28.79 10.24 -7.37
N ASN A 332 29.55 11.06 -6.64
CA ASN A 332 30.23 12.23 -7.19
C ASN A 332 31.31 11.84 -8.21
N ALA A 333 32.05 10.76 -7.95
CA ALA A 333 33.06 10.24 -8.86
C ALA A 333 32.45 9.67 -10.16
N CYS A 334 31.27 9.04 -10.08
CA CYS A 334 30.54 8.58 -11.27
C CYS A 334 29.77 9.71 -11.98
N GLY A 335 29.53 10.84 -11.32
CA GLY A 335 28.72 11.94 -11.84
C GLY A 335 27.22 11.61 -11.96
N GLY A 336 26.70 10.66 -11.19
CA GLY A 336 25.32 10.20 -11.35
C GLY A 336 24.81 9.24 -10.28
N MET A 337 23.55 8.83 -10.43
CA MET A 337 22.94 7.78 -9.62
C MET A 337 23.58 6.43 -9.95
N ALA A 338 23.85 5.65 -8.91
CA ALA A 338 24.38 4.30 -9.02
C ALA A 338 23.82 3.42 -7.90
N SER A 339 24.25 2.16 -7.89
CA SER A 339 24.00 1.21 -6.81
C SER A 339 25.29 0.55 -6.35
N THR A 340 25.24 -0.15 -5.23
CA THR A 340 26.32 -1.04 -4.74
C THR A 340 26.71 -2.11 -5.77
N LYS A 341 25.82 -2.46 -6.72
CA LYS A 341 26.12 -3.40 -7.81
C LYS A 341 26.86 -2.78 -8.98
N THR A 342 26.81 -1.46 -9.13
CA THR A 342 27.26 -0.76 -10.34
C THR A 342 28.37 0.26 -10.08
N CYS A 343 28.59 0.66 -8.82
CA CYS A 343 29.63 1.62 -8.43
C CYS A 343 30.60 1.03 -7.40
N PRO A 344 31.92 1.00 -7.68
CA PRO A 344 32.93 0.49 -6.76
C PRO A 344 33.45 1.52 -5.75
N HIS A 345 33.11 2.81 -5.91
CA HIS A 345 33.67 3.89 -5.08
C HIS A 345 33.23 3.82 -3.61
N THR A 346 33.98 4.43 -2.72
CA THR A 346 33.75 4.32 -1.26
C THR A 346 32.62 5.25 -0.77
N PRO A 347 32.13 5.11 0.48
CA PRO A 347 31.14 6.03 1.03
C PRO A 347 31.51 7.52 0.98
N ALA A 348 32.80 7.87 0.93
CA ALA A 348 33.25 9.25 0.80
C ALA A 348 32.79 9.92 -0.51
N ASP A 349 32.57 9.13 -1.57
CA ASP A 349 32.12 9.61 -2.88
C ASP A 349 30.60 9.54 -3.03
N ARG A 350 29.88 9.02 -2.02
CA ARG A 350 28.46 8.68 -2.12
C ARG A 350 27.59 9.63 -1.30
N VAL A 351 26.50 10.09 -1.90
CA VAL A 351 25.44 10.85 -1.22
C VAL A 351 24.21 9.96 -1.10
N LEU A 352 23.85 9.60 0.13
CA LEU A 352 22.65 8.83 0.43
C LEU A 352 21.43 9.74 0.46
N VAL A 353 20.46 9.46 -0.42
CA VAL A 353 19.22 10.23 -0.54
C VAL A 353 18.22 9.76 0.52
N SER A 354 18.38 10.23 1.76
CA SER A 354 17.51 9.87 2.90
C SER A 354 16.36 10.85 3.09
N GLY A 355 15.12 10.37 3.06
CA GLY A 355 13.92 11.21 3.26
C GLY A 355 13.92 11.97 4.60
N THR A 356 14.47 11.39 5.65
CA THR A 356 14.58 12.06 6.97
C THR A 356 15.56 13.23 6.92
N LYS A 357 16.72 13.07 6.26
CA LYS A 357 17.69 14.16 6.06
C LYS A 357 17.08 15.29 5.21
N LEU A 358 16.30 14.94 4.19
CA LEU A 358 15.60 15.92 3.37
C LEU A 358 14.57 16.73 4.17
N ARG A 359 13.67 16.05 4.90
CA ARG A 359 12.63 16.73 5.66
C ARG A 359 13.24 17.67 6.69
N LYS A 360 14.31 17.25 7.36
CA LYS A 360 15.08 18.11 8.27
C LYS A 360 15.59 19.36 7.56
N ALA A 361 16.35 19.19 6.47
CA ALA A 361 16.89 20.32 5.71
C ALA A 361 15.80 21.28 5.23
N LEU A 362 14.68 20.76 4.71
CA LEU A 362 13.54 21.58 4.28
C LEU A 362 12.86 22.32 5.45
N SER A 363 12.69 21.67 6.60
CA SER A 363 12.10 22.29 7.79
C SER A 363 12.98 23.38 8.42
N GLU A 364 14.29 23.26 8.26
CA GLU A 364 15.28 24.22 8.78
C GLU A 364 15.66 25.29 7.75
N GLY A 365 15.06 25.26 6.55
CA GLY A 365 15.35 26.22 5.48
C GLY A 365 16.74 26.04 4.83
N GLU A 366 17.38 24.90 5.04
CA GLU A 366 18.71 24.60 4.50
C GLU A 366 18.66 24.32 2.99
N ALA A 367 19.78 24.59 2.31
CA ALA A 367 19.93 24.25 0.91
C ALA A 367 20.03 22.73 0.71
N VAL A 368 19.20 22.20 -0.19
CA VAL A 368 19.25 20.80 -0.61
C VAL A 368 19.93 20.74 -1.97
N ALA A 369 20.97 19.90 -2.08
CA ALA A 369 21.74 19.75 -3.30
C ALA A 369 20.92 19.11 -4.45
N ASP A 370 21.24 19.48 -5.69
CA ASP A 370 20.57 19.02 -6.91
C ASP A 370 20.84 17.54 -7.24
N ASN A 371 21.92 17.01 -6.70
CA ASN A 371 22.28 15.59 -6.70
C ASN A 371 21.43 14.76 -5.72
N PHE A 372 20.67 15.41 -4.83
CA PHE A 372 19.71 14.76 -3.93
C PHE A 372 18.31 14.71 -4.56
N SER A 373 17.81 15.85 -5.04
CA SER A 373 16.50 15.98 -5.69
C SER A 373 16.57 17.01 -6.81
N ARG A 374 15.69 16.88 -7.81
CA ARG A 374 15.57 17.87 -8.88
C ARG A 374 15.17 19.24 -8.30
N PRO A 375 15.75 20.36 -8.76
CA PRO A 375 15.43 21.69 -8.25
C PRO A 375 13.93 22.01 -8.26
N GLU A 376 13.20 21.62 -9.30
CA GLU A 376 11.78 21.97 -9.43
C GLU A 376 10.88 21.14 -8.53
N VAL A 377 11.31 19.91 -8.22
CA VAL A 377 10.67 19.11 -7.16
C VAL A 377 10.92 19.79 -5.80
N LEU A 378 12.12 20.30 -5.56
CA LEU A 378 12.43 21.01 -4.32
C LEU A 378 11.67 22.32 -4.18
N GLU A 379 11.37 23.03 -5.27
CA GLU A 379 10.53 24.23 -5.25
C GLU A 379 9.13 23.95 -4.70
N VAL A 380 8.46 22.90 -5.21
CA VAL A 380 7.16 22.45 -4.70
C VAL A 380 7.23 22.15 -3.20
N LEU A 381 8.24 21.40 -2.77
CA LEU A 381 8.39 21.00 -1.37
C LEU A 381 8.72 22.19 -0.46
N ARG A 382 9.62 23.09 -0.88
CA ARG A 382 9.94 24.31 -0.13
C ARG A 382 8.73 25.21 0.05
N LYS A 383 7.90 25.36 -0.98
CA LYS A 383 6.66 26.13 -0.91
C LYS A 383 5.73 25.59 0.18
N TYR A 384 5.59 24.27 0.27
CA TYR A 384 4.82 23.62 1.33
C TYR A 384 5.45 23.82 2.72
N TYR A 385 6.74 23.56 2.90
CA TYR A 385 7.38 23.74 4.21
C TYR A 385 7.39 25.19 4.68
N ALA A 386 7.43 26.16 3.76
CA ALA A 386 7.34 27.58 4.08
C ALA A 386 5.92 28.03 4.47
N SER A 387 4.87 27.26 4.11
CA SER A 387 3.49 27.56 4.50
C SER A 387 3.09 26.98 5.87
N LEU A 388 3.95 26.15 6.48
CA LEU A 388 3.67 25.57 7.80
C LEU A 388 3.90 26.59 8.92
N GLU A 389 2.92 26.69 9.81
CA GLU A 389 3.04 27.46 11.05
C GLU A 389 4.07 26.80 12.00
N GLU A 390 4.63 27.56 12.94
CA GLU A 390 5.73 27.08 13.79
C GLU A 390 5.34 25.84 14.63
N HIS A 391 4.08 25.71 15.01
CA HIS A 391 3.56 24.56 15.75
C HIS A 391 3.30 23.32 14.88
N GLU A 392 3.26 23.48 13.56
CA GLU A 392 3.09 22.40 12.57
C GLU A 392 4.44 21.84 12.11
N LYS A 393 5.54 22.55 12.39
CA LYS A 393 6.90 22.09 12.13
C LYS A 393 7.27 20.95 13.07
N VAL A 394 7.09 19.72 12.61
CA VAL A 394 7.53 18.53 13.33
C VAL A 394 9.05 18.51 13.40
N LYS A 395 9.61 18.44 14.61
CA LYS A 395 11.05 18.23 14.80
C LYS A 395 11.43 16.84 14.31
N VAL A 396 12.15 16.76 13.19
CA VAL A 396 12.53 15.48 12.58
C VAL A 396 13.80 14.94 13.24
N GLU A 397 13.67 13.90 14.07
CA GLU A 397 14.81 13.19 14.63
C GLU A 397 15.38 12.15 13.65
N LEU A 398 16.70 12.12 13.51
CA LEU A 398 17.40 11.15 12.67
C LEU A 398 17.54 9.82 13.43
N THR A 399 16.71 8.83 13.10
CA THR A 399 16.77 7.50 13.73
C THR A 399 16.96 6.36 12.72
N GLY A 400 17.56 5.27 13.22
CA GLY A 400 17.73 4.00 12.53
C GLY A 400 18.57 4.05 11.25
N HIS A 401 18.26 3.10 10.38
CA HIS A 401 18.80 2.90 9.05
C HIS A 401 18.78 4.14 8.12
N SER A 402 17.98 5.16 8.43
CA SER A 402 17.87 6.43 7.69
C SER A 402 18.85 7.52 8.16
N ALA A 403 19.49 7.32 9.32
CA ALA A 403 20.49 8.22 9.90
C ALA A 403 21.91 8.00 9.35
N LYS A 404 22.21 6.76 8.93
CA LYS A 404 23.52 6.37 8.40
C LYS A 404 23.82 6.99 7.03
#